data_AF-A0A6C0J9C3-F1
#
_entry.id   AF-A0A6C0J9C3-F1
#
_cell.length_a   1.000
_cell.length_b   1.000
_cell.length_c   1.000
_cell.angle_alpha   90.00
_cell.angle_beta   90.00
_cell.angle_gamma   90.00
#
_symmetry.space_group_name_H-M   'P 1'
#
loop_
_entity.id
_entity.type
_entity.pdbx_description
1 polymer ?
#
loop_
_entity_poly.entity_id
_entity_poly.type
_entity_poly.pdbx_seq_one_letter_code
_entity_poly.pdbx_strand_id
1 'polypeptide(L)'
;MNNKHYDFTIFNNKKALFLDLNNISIKKASYGSEFNHINVLYILIKLIRKKVKAILVNNTTFEKDPHYGKVKKLSLVLSNEEELVIDENNFLIYDLDYSIENIKKLDDNLENNTKNKIINLINFKKQLENTTKNNITNKCENYQNYYKDNIVFKPIIGFIILRSVRSEKEDRLWIKCYDSIRKFYKNRILIIDDNSDYKFLTVNKNLENTSVIFSEYKGRGELLPLYYFYINHFCDRIVILHDSMFINKYYDFENINNYNNYTRIFSFSNKWYTFDVENLPNQLEVLENSKEILNFHYRNMSTLVGCFGCSIVIDYNFISYLQDRFNIFNLIQIIRNRNDRKVLERTLSCILEKGLDELKVETKESLFGTIHSHIDKQRKNKDNIFIYKEFVGR
;
A
#
# COMPACT_ATOMS: atom_id res chain seq x y z
N MET A 1 11.69 2.47 -42.18
CA MET A 1 10.33 2.22 -41.67
C MET A 1 10.31 2.65 -40.22
N ASN A 2 9.43 3.58 -39.83
CA ASN A 2 9.33 3.99 -38.42
C ASN A 2 8.76 2.83 -37.62
N ASN A 3 9.56 2.22 -36.75
CA ASN A 3 9.11 1.21 -35.79
C ASN A 3 8.21 1.89 -34.76
N LYS A 4 6.94 2.10 -35.10
CA LYS A 4 5.96 2.57 -34.12
C LYS A 4 5.68 1.42 -33.16
N HIS A 5 5.86 1.69 -31.86
CA HIS A 5 5.58 0.74 -30.78
C HIS A 5 4.09 0.64 -30.43
N TYR A 6 3.22 1.20 -31.28
CA TYR A 6 1.79 1.22 -31.10
C TYR A 6 1.08 1.37 -32.45
N ASP A 7 -0.17 0.91 -32.51
CA ASP A 7 -1.04 1.05 -33.68
C ASP A 7 -2.49 1.30 -33.26
N PHE A 8 -3.25 1.99 -34.12
CA PHE A 8 -4.68 2.19 -33.94
C PHE A 8 -5.45 1.41 -35.00
N THR A 9 -6.37 0.57 -34.57
CA THR A 9 -7.28 -0.16 -35.47
C THR A 9 -8.72 0.13 -35.10
N ILE A 10 -9.62 0.10 -36.08
CA ILE A 10 -11.07 0.23 -35.85
C ILE A 10 -11.69 -1.17 -35.97
N PHE A 11 -12.48 -1.55 -34.98
CA PHE A 11 -13.21 -2.80 -34.94
C PHE A 11 -14.62 -2.57 -34.37
N ASN A 12 -15.68 -2.98 -35.09
CA ASN A 12 -17.09 -2.77 -34.70
C ASN A 12 -17.41 -1.32 -34.26
N ASN A 13 -16.95 -0.32 -35.02
CA ASN A 13 -17.08 1.11 -34.69
C ASN A 13 -16.38 1.55 -33.38
N LYS A 14 -15.58 0.68 -32.76
CA LYS A 14 -14.71 1.01 -31.63
C LYS A 14 -13.27 1.12 -32.10
N LYS A 15 -12.54 2.08 -31.55
CA LYS A 15 -11.10 2.20 -31.71
C LYS A 15 -10.41 1.21 -30.77
N ALA A 16 -9.31 0.62 -31.21
CA ALA A 16 -8.41 -0.17 -30.40
C ALA A 16 -7.01 0.43 -30.52
N LEU A 17 -6.37 0.73 -29.40
CA LEU A 17 -4.95 1.07 -29.34
C LEU A 17 -4.17 -0.19 -28.96
N PHE A 18 -3.28 -0.63 -29.85
CA PHE A 18 -2.30 -1.67 -29.59
C PHE A 18 -1.01 -1.04 -29.06
N LEU A 19 -0.46 -1.58 -27.98
CA LEU A 19 0.78 -1.14 -27.35
C LEU A 19 1.76 -2.30 -27.26
N ASP A 20 2.98 -2.12 -27.75
CA ASP A 20 4.05 -3.10 -27.60
C ASP A 20 4.85 -2.87 -26.31
N LEU A 21 4.35 -3.43 -25.21
CA LEU A 21 4.99 -3.26 -23.90
C LEU A 21 6.36 -3.93 -23.77
N ASN A 22 6.81 -4.71 -24.76
CA ASN A 22 8.18 -5.24 -24.77
C ASN A 22 9.20 -4.15 -25.10
N ASN A 23 8.78 -3.14 -25.87
CA ASN A 23 9.65 -2.08 -26.36
C ASN A 23 9.33 -0.71 -25.76
N ILE A 24 8.17 -0.55 -25.13
CA ILE A 24 7.74 0.70 -24.51
C ILE A 24 7.16 0.49 -23.12
N SER A 25 7.32 1.47 -22.23
CA SER A 25 6.71 1.45 -20.90
C SER A 25 5.79 2.65 -20.70
N ILE A 26 4.75 2.48 -19.88
CA ILE A 26 3.81 3.56 -19.54
C ILE A 26 4.37 4.31 -18.33
N LYS A 27 4.72 5.59 -18.50
CA LYS A 27 5.21 6.48 -17.43
C LYS A 27 4.07 7.07 -16.62
N LYS A 28 2.98 7.49 -17.27
CA LYS A 28 1.79 8.06 -16.63
C LYS A 28 0.54 7.54 -17.31
N ALA A 29 -0.53 7.38 -16.54
CA ALA A 29 -1.84 7.10 -17.08
C ALA A 29 -2.91 7.83 -16.28
N SER A 30 -3.77 8.56 -16.96
CA SER A 30 -4.92 9.25 -16.37
C SER A 30 -6.21 8.88 -17.09
N TYR A 31 -7.28 8.70 -16.34
CA TYR A 31 -8.61 8.43 -16.88
C TYR A 31 -9.59 9.51 -16.42
N GLY A 32 -10.27 10.16 -17.36
CA GLY A 32 -11.29 11.14 -17.06
C GLY A 32 -11.54 12.14 -18.18
N SER A 33 -12.12 13.27 -17.82
CA SER A 33 -12.28 14.43 -18.70
C SER A 33 -11.06 15.35 -18.62
N GLU A 34 -11.02 16.38 -19.47
CA GLU A 34 -10.01 17.44 -19.42
C GLU A 34 -9.89 18.10 -18.04
N PHE A 35 -11.04 18.36 -17.38
CA PHE A 35 -11.08 19.07 -16.11
C PHE A 35 -10.99 18.19 -14.87
N ASN A 36 -11.26 16.89 -15.01
CA ASN A 36 -11.33 15.98 -13.87
C ASN A 36 -10.95 14.56 -14.31
N HIS A 37 -9.85 14.07 -13.75
CA HIS A 37 -9.27 12.78 -14.05
C HIS A 37 -8.66 12.14 -12.81
N ILE A 38 -8.48 10.83 -12.86
CA ILE A 38 -7.83 10.02 -11.82
C ILE A 38 -6.56 9.38 -12.40
N ASN A 39 -5.54 9.19 -11.57
CA ASN A 39 -4.37 8.40 -11.95
C ASN A 39 -4.75 6.92 -11.96
N VAL A 40 -4.57 6.25 -13.09
CA VAL A 40 -4.91 4.83 -13.29
C VAL A 40 -3.71 3.95 -13.63
N LEU A 41 -2.49 4.49 -13.50
CA LEU A 41 -1.26 3.77 -13.85
C LEU A 41 -1.14 2.44 -13.11
N TYR A 42 -1.41 2.45 -11.81
CA TYR A 42 -1.37 1.24 -10.99
C TYR A 42 -2.40 0.20 -11.45
N ILE A 43 -3.61 0.63 -11.84
CA ILE A 43 -4.66 -0.27 -12.34
C ILE A 43 -4.19 -0.93 -13.63
N LEU A 44 -3.60 -0.17 -14.55
CA LEU A 44 -3.03 -0.72 -15.78
C LEU A 44 -1.91 -1.72 -15.49
N ILE A 45 -0.95 -1.36 -14.63
CA ILE A 45 0.15 -2.26 -14.23
C ILE A 45 -0.40 -3.56 -13.62
N LYS A 46 -1.42 -3.46 -12.76
CA LYS A 46 -2.11 -4.61 -12.16
C LYS A 46 -2.77 -5.49 -13.23
N LEU A 47 -3.45 -4.92 -14.22
CA LEU A 47 -4.07 -5.66 -15.33
C LEU A 47 -3.03 -6.33 -16.23
N ILE A 48 -1.93 -5.62 -16.55
CA ILE A 48 -0.81 -6.14 -17.33
C ILE A 48 -0.17 -7.34 -16.62
N ARG A 49 0.08 -7.23 -15.30
CA ARG A 49 0.61 -8.33 -14.49
C ARG A 49 -0.31 -9.55 -14.46
N LYS A 50 -1.63 -9.33 -14.51
CA LYS A 50 -2.63 -10.40 -14.64
C LYS A 50 -2.68 -11.05 -16.02
N LYS A 51 -1.81 -10.64 -16.96
CA LYS A 51 -1.83 -11.07 -18.36
C LYS A 51 -3.21 -10.86 -19.00
N VAL A 52 -3.97 -9.88 -18.52
CA VAL A 52 -5.12 -9.39 -19.28
C VAL A 52 -4.53 -8.85 -20.57
N LYS A 53 -5.09 -9.16 -21.74
CA LYS A 53 -4.46 -8.77 -23.02
C LYS A 53 -5.12 -7.55 -23.65
N ALA A 54 -6.40 -7.38 -23.34
CA ALA A 54 -7.23 -6.29 -23.80
C ALA A 54 -8.09 -5.79 -22.63
N ILE A 55 -8.23 -4.48 -22.53
CA ILE A 55 -9.09 -3.84 -21.53
C ILE A 55 -10.03 -2.88 -22.25
N LEU A 56 -11.28 -2.84 -21.78
CA LEU A 56 -12.24 -1.83 -22.20
C LEU A 56 -12.00 -0.56 -21.37
N VAL A 57 -11.80 0.58 -22.02
CA VAL A 57 -11.57 1.87 -21.35
C VAL A 57 -12.90 2.39 -20.80
N ASN A 58 -13.22 2.12 -19.53
CA ASN A 58 -14.46 2.59 -18.89
C ASN A 58 -14.36 2.66 -17.35
N ASN A 59 -15.40 3.20 -16.72
CA ASN A 59 -15.54 3.30 -15.25
C ASN A 59 -15.42 1.97 -14.50
N THR A 60 -15.83 0.86 -15.13
CA THR A 60 -15.75 -0.47 -14.48
C THR A 60 -14.31 -0.93 -14.41
N THR A 61 -13.55 -0.80 -15.49
CA THR A 61 -12.12 -1.17 -15.56
C THR A 61 -11.29 -0.34 -14.59
N PHE A 62 -11.59 0.95 -14.44
CA PHE A 62 -10.86 1.86 -13.55
C PHE A 62 -11.49 2.02 -12.17
N GLU A 63 -12.48 1.19 -11.83
CA GLU A 63 -13.11 1.08 -10.51
C GLU A 63 -13.72 2.40 -9.97
N LYS A 64 -13.86 3.43 -10.81
CA LYS A 64 -14.31 4.78 -10.42
C LYS A 64 -14.80 5.58 -11.62
N ASP A 65 -15.83 6.41 -11.39
CA ASP A 65 -16.25 7.46 -12.33
C ASP A 65 -15.62 8.80 -11.91
N PRO A 66 -14.60 9.30 -12.64
CA PRO A 66 -13.98 10.58 -12.33
C PRO A 66 -14.88 11.78 -12.66
N HIS A 67 -15.82 11.67 -13.61
CA HIS A 67 -16.64 12.80 -14.03
C HIS A 67 -17.98 12.31 -14.63
N TYR A 68 -18.98 12.19 -13.74
CA TYR A 68 -20.30 11.70 -14.09
C TYR A 68 -20.94 12.52 -15.22
N GLY A 69 -21.52 11.84 -16.21
CA GLY A 69 -22.22 12.45 -17.34
C GLY A 69 -21.31 13.10 -18.39
N LYS A 70 -19.99 12.98 -18.28
CA LYS A 70 -19.03 13.46 -19.28
C LYS A 70 -18.36 12.30 -20.01
N VAL A 71 -17.98 12.56 -21.27
CA VAL A 71 -17.13 11.67 -22.05
C VAL A 71 -15.75 11.68 -21.43
N LYS A 72 -15.24 10.49 -21.11
CA LYS A 72 -13.94 10.29 -20.50
C LYS A 72 -12.96 9.72 -21.52
N LYS A 73 -11.67 9.87 -21.23
CA LYS A 73 -10.57 9.39 -22.06
C LYS A 73 -9.51 8.79 -21.15
N LEU A 74 -8.82 7.77 -21.64
CA LEU A 74 -7.56 7.31 -21.08
C LEU A 74 -6.43 8.02 -21.81
N SER A 75 -5.66 8.81 -21.07
CA SER A 75 -4.43 9.44 -21.55
C SER A 75 -3.23 8.69 -20.99
N LEU A 76 -2.29 8.34 -21.86
CA LEU A 76 -1.06 7.62 -21.54
C LEU A 76 0.13 8.48 -21.92
N VAL A 77 1.13 8.56 -21.04
CA VAL A 77 2.46 9.11 -21.37
C VAL A 77 3.43 7.94 -21.38
N LEU A 78 4.11 7.73 -22.49
CA LEU A 78 5.01 6.61 -22.71
C LEU A 78 6.46 6.95 -22.33
N SER A 79 7.35 5.95 -22.28
CA SER A 79 8.76 6.16 -21.92
C SER A 79 9.53 7.09 -22.85
N ASN A 80 9.11 7.19 -24.11
CA ASN A 80 9.64 8.10 -25.12
C ASN A 80 8.96 9.49 -25.10
N GLU A 81 8.18 9.81 -24.06
CA GLU A 81 7.40 11.05 -23.91
C GLU A 81 6.27 11.23 -24.93
N GLU A 82 5.94 10.21 -25.72
CA GLU A 82 4.75 10.25 -26.58
C GLU A 82 3.48 10.16 -25.73
N GLU A 83 2.49 10.99 -26.08
CA GLU A 83 1.16 10.99 -25.47
C GLU A 83 0.16 10.28 -26.37
N LEU A 84 -0.56 9.30 -25.80
CA LEU A 84 -1.60 8.56 -26.49
C LEU A 84 -2.92 8.74 -25.78
N VAL A 85 -4.00 8.89 -26.55
CA VAL A 85 -5.35 9.10 -26.01
C VAL A 85 -6.32 8.09 -26.61
N ILE A 86 -7.14 7.51 -25.75
CA ILE A 86 -8.20 6.55 -26.09
C ILE A 86 -9.49 7.00 -25.44
N ASP A 87 -10.55 7.23 -26.23
CA ASP A 87 -11.85 7.62 -25.65
C ASP A 87 -12.52 6.45 -24.91
N GLU A 88 -13.43 6.76 -24.00
CA GLU A 88 -14.24 5.77 -23.28
C GLU A 88 -14.98 4.82 -24.25
N ASN A 89 -15.14 3.57 -23.83
CA ASN A 89 -15.73 2.45 -24.58
C ASN A 89 -14.90 1.94 -25.77
N ASN A 90 -13.66 2.38 -25.89
CA ASN A 90 -12.66 1.81 -26.80
C ASN A 90 -11.75 0.82 -26.08
N PHE A 91 -10.91 0.11 -26.83
CA PHE A 91 -10.01 -0.89 -26.27
C PHE A 91 -8.58 -0.38 -26.16
N LEU A 92 -7.92 -0.75 -25.06
CA LEU A 92 -6.47 -0.76 -24.96
C LEU A 92 -5.99 -2.21 -24.97
N ILE A 93 -5.08 -2.52 -25.88
CA ILE A 93 -4.54 -3.86 -26.10
C ILE A 93 -3.04 -3.75 -25.99
N TYR A 94 -2.41 -4.64 -25.24
CA TYR A 94 -0.97 -4.56 -24.99
C TYR A 94 -0.24 -5.88 -25.23
N ASP A 95 -0.87 -6.74 -26.02
CA ASP A 95 -0.28 -7.95 -26.59
C ASP A 95 -0.50 -7.90 -28.10
N LEU A 96 0.58 -7.72 -28.87
CA LEU A 96 0.52 -7.65 -30.33
C LEU A 96 0.10 -8.98 -30.97
N ASP A 97 0.31 -10.10 -30.27
CA ASP A 97 -0.11 -11.42 -30.74
C ASP A 97 -1.60 -11.68 -30.46
N TYR A 98 -2.31 -10.74 -29.84
CA TYR A 98 -3.73 -10.84 -29.57
C TYR A 98 -4.55 -10.61 -30.84
N SER A 99 -4.96 -11.71 -31.48
CA SER A 99 -5.66 -11.66 -32.77
C SER A 99 -6.96 -10.84 -32.70
N ILE A 100 -7.28 -10.14 -33.79
CA ILE A 100 -8.54 -9.41 -33.98
C ILE A 100 -9.77 -10.30 -33.74
N GLU A 101 -9.65 -11.59 -34.05
CA GLU A 101 -10.70 -12.58 -33.85
C GLU A 101 -10.99 -12.89 -32.37
N ASN A 102 -9.99 -12.72 -31.49
CA ASN A 102 -10.21 -12.79 -30.04
C ASN A 102 -10.91 -11.53 -29.50
N ILE A 103 -10.65 -10.36 -30.09
CA ILE A 103 -11.32 -9.09 -29.74
C ILE A 103 -12.81 -9.17 -30.11
N LYS A 104 -13.14 -9.68 -31.31
CA LYS A 104 -14.51 -9.97 -31.77
C LYS A 104 -15.33 -10.72 -30.72
N LYS A 105 -14.79 -11.84 -30.24
CA LYS A 105 -15.43 -12.68 -29.22
C LYS A 105 -15.61 -11.96 -27.89
N LEU A 106 -14.71 -11.04 -27.54
CA LEU A 106 -14.79 -10.23 -26.32
C LEU A 106 -15.94 -9.21 -26.41
N ASP A 107 -16.10 -8.57 -27.56
CA ASP A 107 -17.16 -7.59 -27.81
C ASP A 107 -18.56 -8.25 -27.80
N ASP A 108 -18.71 -9.40 -28.46
CA ASP A 108 -19.95 -10.18 -28.47
C ASP A 108 -20.34 -10.67 -27.06
N ASN A 109 -19.36 -11.09 -26.26
CA ASN A 109 -19.57 -11.47 -24.87
C ASN A 109 -19.90 -10.27 -23.97
N LEU A 110 -19.32 -9.09 -24.25
CA LEU A 110 -19.65 -7.85 -23.55
C LEU A 110 -21.07 -7.39 -23.87
N GLU A 111 -21.53 -7.48 -25.12
CA GLU A 111 -22.89 -7.10 -25.49
C GLU A 111 -23.94 -8.00 -24.82
N ASN A 112 -23.68 -9.32 -24.81
CA ASN A 112 -24.52 -10.30 -24.12
C ASN A 112 -24.49 -10.13 -22.60
N ASN A 113 -23.31 -9.88 -22.02
CA ASN A 113 -23.19 -9.58 -20.59
C ASN A 113 -23.78 -8.22 -20.22
N THR A 114 -23.80 -7.24 -21.12
CA THR A 114 -24.38 -5.91 -20.89
C THR A 114 -25.90 -5.99 -20.96
N LYS A 115 -26.49 -6.76 -21.89
CA LYS A 115 -27.93 -7.10 -21.87
C LYS A 115 -28.32 -7.80 -20.57
N ASN A 116 -27.56 -8.82 -20.15
CA ASN A 116 -27.84 -9.53 -18.90
C ASN A 116 -27.59 -8.65 -17.66
N LYS A 117 -26.58 -7.78 -17.65
CA LYS A 117 -26.34 -6.80 -16.59
C LYS A 117 -27.41 -5.72 -16.56
N ILE A 118 -27.95 -5.27 -17.69
CA ILE A 118 -29.05 -4.28 -17.73
C ILE A 118 -30.33 -4.91 -17.18
N ILE A 119 -30.65 -6.15 -17.55
CA ILE A 119 -31.78 -6.90 -16.97
C ILE A 119 -31.59 -7.06 -15.45
N ASN A 120 -30.39 -7.42 -15.01
CA ASN A 120 -30.06 -7.53 -13.60
C ASN A 120 -30.03 -6.17 -12.88
N LEU A 121 -29.61 -5.08 -13.52
CA LEU A 121 -29.61 -3.72 -12.99
C LEU A 121 -31.03 -3.17 -12.87
N ILE A 122 -31.92 -3.48 -13.81
CA ILE A 122 -33.35 -3.13 -13.73
C ILE A 122 -34.00 -3.88 -12.55
N ASN A 123 -33.66 -5.16 -12.37
CA ASN A 123 -34.13 -5.95 -11.22
C ASN A 123 -33.52 -5.48 -9.89
N PHE A 124 -32.24 -5.10 -9.91
CA PHE A 124 -31.51 -4.58 -8.75
C PHE A 124 -31.95 -3.16 -8.37
N LYS A 125 -32.32 -2.31 -9.34
CA LYS A 125 -32.88 -0.98 -9.10
C LYS A 125 -34.27 -1.05 -8.47
N LYS A 126 -35.11 -2.02 -8.90
CA LYS A 126 -36.37 -2.38 -8.24
C LYS A 126 -36.17 -2.93 -6.81
N GLN A 127 -35.03 -3.57 -6.53
CA GLN A 127 -34.65 -4.00 -5.18
C GLN A 127 -34.12 -2.84 -4.32
N LEU A 128 -33.32 -1.93 -4.91
CA LEU A 128 -32.74 -0.76 -4.23
C LEU A 128 -33.80 0.27 -3.80
N GLU A 129 -34.88 0.41 -4.56
CA GLU A 129 -36.03 1.25 -4.18
C GLU A 129 -36.71 0.77 -2.89
N ASN A 130 -36.43 -0.46 -2.44
CA ASN A 130 -36.97 -1.04 -1.21
C ASN A 130 -35.99 -1.07 -0.01
N THR A 131 -34.75 -0.58 -0.12
CA THR A 131 -33.79 -0.77 1.01
C THR A 131 -32.70 0.29 1.12
N THR A 132 -33.06 1.46 1.65
CA THR A 132 -32.09 2.50 2.07
C THR A 132 -31.72 2.35 3.55
N LYS A 133 -30.70 1.51 3.83
CA LYS A 133 -29.83 1.65 5.04
C LYS A 133 -28.50 0.87 5.07
N ASN A 134 -28.16 0.03 4.07
CA ASN A 134 -27.02 -0.91 4.16
C ASN A 134 -25.84 -0.65 3.19
N ASN A 135 -25.28 0.56 3.14
CA ASN A 135 -24.23 0.91 2.15
C ASN A 135 -22.77 0.83 2.63
N ILE A 136 -22.49 0.25 3.81
CA ILE A 136 -21.09 0.10 4.29
C ILE A 136 -20.58 -1.34 4.14
N THR A 137 -21.47 -2.34 4.17
CA THR A 137 -21.09 -3.77 4.17
C THR A 137 -20.59 -4.27 2.80
N ASN A 138 -21.09 -3.73 1.69
CA ASN A 138 -20.80 -4.23 0.34
C ASN A 138 -19.39 -3.89 -0.20
N LYS A 139 -18.67 -2.94 0.40
CA LYS A 139 -17.26 -2.68 0.03
C LYS A 139 -16.29 -3.72 0.63
N CYS A 140 -16.58 -4.24 1.82
CA CYS A 140 -15.72 -5.25 2.48
C CYS A 140 -15.83 -6.64 1.83
N GLU A 141 -17.02 -7.05 1.38
CA GLU A 141 -17.21 -8.36 0.74
C GLU A 141 -16.48 -8.48 -0.61
N ASN A 142 -16.37 -7.37 -1.36
CA ASN A 142 -15.58 -7.34 -2.60
C ASN A 142 -14.07 -7.50 -2.34
N TYR A 143 -13.57 -7.11 -1.17
CA TYR A 143 -12.16 -7.26 -0.81
C TYR A 143 -11.81 -8.72 -0.48
N GLN A 144 -12.68 -9.43 0.25
CA GLN A 144 -12.45 -10.82 0.63
C GLN A 144 -12.60 -11.79 -0.56
N ASN A 145 -13.57 -11.55 -1.45
CA ASN A 145 -13.80 -12.41 -2.62
C ASN A 145 -12.72 -12.23 -3.70
N TYR A 146 -12.02 -11.09 -3.74
CA TYR A 146 -10.94 -10.84 -4.69
C TYR A 146 -9.73 -11.79 -4.51
N TYR A 147 -9.48 -12.30 -3.29
CA TYR A 147 -8.31 -13.14 -2.99
C TYR A 147 -8.58 -14.65 -2.98
N LYS A 148 -9.84 -15.10 -2.97
CA LYS A 148 -10.14 -16.53 -2.84
C LYS A 148 -9.98 -17.33 -4.14
N ASP A 149 -10.19 -16.73 -5.31
CA ASP A 149 -10.38 -17.49 -6.55
C ASP A 149 -9.37 -17.23 -7.68
N ASN A 150 -8.23 -16.56 -7.43
CA ASN A 150 -7.24 -16.30 -8.48
C ASN A 150 -5.80 -16.50 -8.01
N ILE A 151 -4.99 -17.11 -8.88
CA ILE A 151 -3.51 -17.23 -8.87
C ILE A 151 -2.85 -16.39 -7.76
N VAL A 152 -2.31 -17.06 -6.74
CA VAL A 152 -1.59 -16.42 -5.63
C VAL A 152 -0.35 -15.71 -6.19
N PHE A 153 -0.50 -14.43 -6.52
CA PHE A 153 0.59 -13.60 -6.99
C PHE A 153 1.47 -13.23 -5.80
N LYS A 154 2.77 -13.50 -5.92
CA LYS A 154 3.74 -13.10 -4.91
C LYS A 154 3.85 -11.57 -4.91
N PRO A 155 3.62 -10.90 -3.77
CA PRO A 155 3.66 -9.45 -3.72
C PRO A 155 5.08 -8.94 -4.00
N ILE A 156 5.19 -7.85 -4.76
CA ILE A 156 6.47 -7.16 -4.88
C ILE A 156 6.79 -6.55 -3.51
N ILE A 157 7.87 -7.02 -2.89
CA ILE A 157 8.34 -6.52 -1.60
C ILE A 157 9.24 -5.29 -1.79
N GLY A 158 9.06 -4.29 -0.95
CA GLY A 158 10.01 -3.22 -0.72
C GLY A 158 10.36 -3.08 0.76
N PHE A 159 11.38 -2.29 1.06
CA PHE A 159 11.78 -1.96 2.43
C PHE A 159 11.76 -0.45 2.64
N ILE A 160 11.34 -0.01 3.83
CA ILE A 160 11.55 1.36 4.30
C ILE A 160 12.47 1.35 5.51
N ILE A 161 13.47 2.24 5.51
CA ILE A 161 14.27 2.57 6.69
C ILE A 161 13.91 3.99 7.13
N LEU A 162 13.43 4.13 8.36
CA LEU A 162 13.30 5.43 9.01
C LEU A 162 14.64 5.86 9.62
N ARG A 163 15.18 6.99 9.17
CA ARG A 163 16.48 7.54 9.58
C ARG A 163 16.32 8.85 10.35
N SER A 164 16.97 8.96 11.51
CA SER A 164 17.23 10.24 12.20
C SER A 164 18.60 10.19 12.88
N VAL A 165 19.61 10.77 12.24
CA VAL A 165 20.99 10.75 12.71
C VAL A 165 21.31 12.02 13.48
N ARG A 166 21.80 11.92 14.71
CA ARG A 166 22.22 13.04 15.57
C ARG A 166 23.58 12.81 16.22
N SER A 167 24.26 11.75 15.81
CA SER A 167 25.59 11.36 16.28
C SER A 167 26.23 10.40 15.30
N GLU A 168 27.55 10.29 15.33
CA GLU A 168 28.27 9.26 14.54
C GLU A 168 27.82 7.84 14.88
N LYS A 169 27.40 7.60 16.12
CA LYS A 169 26.88 6.29 16.53
C LYS A 169 25.61 5.96 15.75
N GLU A 170 24.69 6.91 15.63
CA GLU A 170 23.46 6.72 14.85
C GLU A 170 23.74 6.64 13.35
N ASP A 171 24.75 7.37 12.85
CA ASP A 171 25.23 7.24 11.46
C ASP A 171 25.64 5.80 11.16
N ARG A 172 26.44 5.20 12.04
CA ARG A 172 26.84 3.78 11.92
C ARG A 172 25.65 2.82 12.01
N LEU A 173 24.63 3.13 12.81
CA LEU A 173 23.47 2.24 12.98
C LEU A 173 22.61 2.18 11.72
N TRP A 174 22.22 3.31 11.11
CA TRP A 174 21.36 3.24 9.92
C TRP A 174 22.07 2.57 8.74
N ILE A 175 23.39 2.77 8.60
CA ILE A 175 24.21 2.09 7.59
C ILE A 175 24.20 0.59 7.83
N LYS A 176 24.39 0.17 9.07
CA LYS A 176 24.33 -1.24 9.45
C LYS A 176 22.94 -1.83 9.22
N CYS A 177 21.86 -1.06 9.44
CA CYS A 177 20.49 -1.45 9.11
C CYS A 177 20.36 -1.72 7.60
N TYR A 178 20.79 -0.75 6.79
CA TYR A 178 20.84 -0.88 5.33
C TYR A 178 21.63 -2.11 4.87
N ASP A 179 22.84 -2.29 5.38
CA ASP A 179 23.71 -3.42 5.02
C ASP A 179 23.10 -4.75 5.42
N SER A 180 22.40 -4.81 6.56
CA SER A 180 21.70 -6.01 7.00
C SER A 180 20.56 -6.41 6.07
N ILE A 181 19.86 -5.44 5.47
CA ILE A 181 18.84 -5.71 4.45
C ILE A 181 19.53 -6.17 3.16
N ARG A 182 20.55 -5.43 2.69
CA ARG A 182 21.25 -5.75 1.44
C ARG A 182 21.99 -7.08 1.45
N LYS A 183 22.37 -7.58 2.63
CA LYS A 183 22.90 -8.93 2.83
C LYS A 183 21.96 -10.01 2.33
N PHE A 184 20.64 -9.80 2.41
CA PHE A 184 19.63 -10.82 2.14
C PHE A 184 18.65 -10.47 1.02
N TYR A 185 18.48 -9.18 0.69
CA TYR A 185 17.46 -8.71 -0.24
C TYR A 185 18.00 -7.73 -1.28
N LYS A 186 17.59 -7.95 -2.54
CA LYS A 186 17.85 -7.06 -3.69
C LYS A 186 16.68 -6.12 -4.01
N ASN A 187 15.59 -6.25 -3.27
CA ASN A 187 14.39 -5.41 -3.36
C ASN A 187 14.70 -3.92 -3.17
N ARG A 188 13.79 -3.06 -3.66
CA ARG A 188 13.93 -1.61 -3.51
C ARG A 188 13.91 -1.21 -2.04
N ILE A 189 14.81 -0.30 -1.67
CA ILE A 189 14.83 0.34 -0.34
C ILE A 189 14.46 1.81 -0.50
N LEU A 190 13.58 2.31 0.35
CA LEU A 190 13.31 3.73 0.49
C LEU A 190 13.78 4.18 1.88
N ILE A 191 14.73 5.10 1.93
CA ILE A 191 15.19 5.71 3.18
C ILE A 191 14.39 7.00 3.37
N ILE A 192 13.70 7.12 4.51
CA ILE A 192 13.03 8.35 4.91
C ILE A 192 13.88 9.04 5.97
N ASP A 193 14.43 10.20 5.64
CA ASP A 193 15.13 11.05 6.59
C ASP A 193 14.13 11.96 7.31
N ASP A 194 13.84 11.65 8.58
CA ASP A 194 12.91 12.40 9.40
C ASP A 194 13.48 13.75 9.81
N ASN A 195 14.70 13.75 10.37
CA ASN A 195 15.33 14.95 10.91
C ASN A 195 16.81 14.71 11.28
N SER A 196 17.61 14.23 10.33
CA SER A 196 19.05 14.03 10.56
C SER A 196 19.81 15.35 10.61
N ASP A 197 20.83 15.40 11.47
CA ASP A 197 21.87 16.42 11.48
C ASP A 197 23.00 15.99 10.53
N TYR A 198 23.07 16.65 9.38
CA TYR A 198 23.93 16.30 8.27
C TYR A 198 25.42 16.40 8.58
N LYS A 199 25.82 17.10 9.66
CA LYS A 199 27.23 17.12 10.08
C LYS A 199 27.74 15.74 10.52
N PHE A 200 26.83 14.85 10.92
CA PHE A 200 27.16 13.48 11.32
C PHE A 200 26.95 12.47 10.19
N LEU A 201 26.38 12.86 9.05
CA LEU A 201 26.22 11.97 7.90
C LEU A 201 27.56 11.91 7.16
N THR A 202 28.43 11.03 7.64
CA THR A 202 29.84 10.99 7.21
C THR A 202 30.07 10.04 6.04
N VAL A 203 29.18 9.08 5.83
CA VAL A 203 29.42 8.00 4.87
C VAL A 203 28.79 8.30 3.52
N ASN A 204 29.63 8.60 2.53
CA ASN A 204 29.25 8.61 1.13
C ASN A 204 29.15 7.16 0.60
N LYS A 205 28.11 6.44 1.06
CA LYS A 205 27.85 5.06 0.67
C LYS A 205 27.12 5.05 -0.68
N ASN A 206 27.61 4.26 -1.63
CA ASN A 206 26.83 3.98 -2.84
C ASN A 206 25.64 3.08 -2.48
N LEU A 207 24.41 3.59 -2.65
CA LEU A 207 23.19 2.88 -2.28
C LEU A 207 22.57 2.18 -3.50
N GLU A 208 22.68 0.84 -3.58
CA GLU A 208 22.11 0.01 -4.65
C GLU A 208 20.57 -0.01 -4.57
N ASN A 209 19.85 0.22 -5.68
CA ASN A 209 18.38 0.15 -5.77
C ASN A 209 17.66 0.86 -4.60
N THR A 210 18.13 2.07 -4.27
CA THR A 210 17.71 2.80 -3.08
C THR A 210 17.43 4.25 -3.43
N SER A 211 16.34 4.77 -2.91
CA SER A 211 16.03 6.20 -2.95
C SER A 211 15.99 6.77 -1.54
N VAL A 212 16.32 8.05 -1.40
CA VAL A 212 16.24 8.78 -0.14
C VAL A 212 15.21 9.90 -0.29
N ILE A 213 14.26 10.00 0.64
CA ILE A 213 13.34 11.13 0.76
C ILE A 213 13.74 11.91 2.01
N PHE A 214 13.88 13.22 1.84
CA PHE A 214 14.06 14.16 2.93
C PHE A 214 12.68 14.67 3.34
N SER A 215 12.21 14.28 4.52
CA SER A 215 10.84 14.55 4.94
C SER A 215 10.59 16.04 5.08
N GLU A 216 9.52 16.54 4.46
CA GLU A 216 8.99 17.88 4.74
C GLU A 216 8.36 17.97 6.14
N TYR A 217 7.97 16.83 6.72
CA TYR A 217 7.39 16.73 8.05
C TYR A 217 8.43 16.30 9.09
N LYS A 218 9.30 17.23 9.47
CA LYS A 218 10.40 16.95 10.41
C LYS A 218 9.89 16.57 11.81
N GLY A 219 10.45 15.49 12.35
CA GLY A 219 10.17 15.00 13.70
C GLY A 219 8.86 14.25 13.86
N ARG A 220 8.27 13.74 12.76
CA ARG A 220 7.08 12.87 12.82
C ARG A 220 7.44 11.39 12.99
N GLY A 221 8.71 11.05 12.78
CA GLY A 221 9.28 9.73 13.06
C GLY A 221 8.45 8.59 12.48
N GLU A 222 7.98 7.71 13.35
CA GLU A 222 7.42 6.39 13.06
C GLU A 222 6.16 6.39 12.16
N LEU A 223 5.49 7.54 11.99
CA LEU A 223 4.38 7.68 11.03
C LEU A 223 4.85 7.84 9.58
N LEU A 224 6.02 8.45 9.36
CA LEU A 224 6.48 8.84 8.02
C LEU A 224 6.62 7.66 7.04
N PRO A 225 7.11 6.48 7.45
CA PRO A 225 7.17 5.32 6.56
C PRO A 225 5.82 4.97 5.93
N LEU A 226 4.73 5.00 6.72
CA LEU A 226 3.37 4.75 6.23
C LEU A 226 2.91 5.83 5.26
N TYR A 227 3.16 7.09 5.60
CA TYR A 227 2.79 8.24 4.77
C TYR A 227 3.47 8.20 3.41
N TYR A 228 4.81 8.07 3.39
CA TYR A 228 5.55 8.03 2.14
C TYR A 228 5.29 6.77 1.34
N PHE A 229 4.98 5.64 1.99
CA PHE A 229 4.54 4.46 1.26
C PHE A 229 3.20 4.69 0.56
N TYR A 230 2.22 5.31 1.23
CA TYR A 230 0.91 5.63 0.66
C TYR A 230 1.01 6.55 -0.57
N ILE A 231 1.79 7.63 -0.49
CA ILE A 231 1.87 8.59 -1.61
C ILE A 231 2.78 8.14 -2.76
N ASN A 232 3.78 7.27 -2.51
CA ASN A 232 4.73 6.84 -3.55
C ASN A 232 4.39 5.48 -4.19
N HIS A 233 3.75 4.56 -3.45
CA HIS A 233 3.35 3.23 -3.90
C HIS A 233 4.36 2.50 -4.81
N PHE A 234 5.58 2.27 -4.33
CA PHE A 234 6.65 1.69 -5.15
C PHE A 234 6.74 0.15 -5.09
N CYS A 235 5.88 -0.50 -4.32
CA CYS A 235 5.80 -1.96 -4.15
C CYS A 235 4.43 -2.36 -3.58
N ASP A 236 4.06 -3.64 -3.66
CA ASP A 236 2.74 -4.11 -3.22
C ASP A 236 2.70 -4.31 -1.69
N ARG A 237 3.83 -4.73 -1.10
CA ARG A 237 4.02 -4.94 0.34
C ARG A 237 5.31 -4.30 0.82
N ILE A 238 5.24 -3.58 1.93
CA ILE A 238 6.41 -2.94 2.54
C ILE A 238 6.80 -3.62 3.86
N VAL A 239 8.11 -3.73 4.09
CA VAL A 239 8.71 -4.03 5.39
C VAL A 239 9.31 -2.75 5.96
N ILE A 240 8.81 -2.28 7.10
CA ILE A 240 9.22 -1.03 7.73
C ILE A 240 10.13 -1.33 8.92
N LEU A 241 11.37 -0.82 8.84
CA LEU A 241 12.40 -0.97 9.86
C LEU A 241 12.90 0.39 10.35
N HIS A 242 13.43 0.39 11.57
CA HIS A 242 14.11 1.54 12.15
C HIS A 242 15.61 1.50 11.85
N ASP A 243 16.25 2.67 11.89
CA ASP A 243 17.70 2.87 11.84
C ASP A 243 18.56 1.93 12.70
N SER A 244 17.96 1.28 13.70
CA SER A 244 18.64 0.45 14.69
C SER A 244 18.05 -0.96 14.80
N MET A 245 17.29 -1.39 13.79
CA MET A 245 16.82 -2.76 13.59
C MET A 245 17.61 -3.43 12.46
N PHE A 246 18.06 -4.66 12.69
CA PHE A 246 18.99 -5.33 11.77
C PHE A 246 18.50 -6.72 11.42
N ILE A 247 18.46 -7.04 10.13
CA ILE A 247 18.16 -8.39 9.66
C ILE A 247 19.41 -9.25 9.80
N ASN A 248 19.31 -10.25 10.66
CA ASN A 248 20.40 -11.17 10.98
C ASN A 248 20.30 -12.48 10.20
N LYS A 249 19.08 -12.90 9.87
CA LYS A 249 18.79 -14.07 9.03
C LYS A 249 17.77 -13.72 7.96
N TYR A 250 17.89 -14.37 6.80
CA TYR A 250 16.87 -14.31 5.77
C TYR A 250 15.51 -14.72 6.35
N TYR A 251 14.48 -13.95 6.04
CA TYR A 251 13.09 -14.24 6.35
C TYR A 251 12.25 -14.02 5.09
N ASP A 252 11.38 -14.96 4.76
CA ASP A 252 10.55 -14.86 3.56
C ASP A 252 9.34 -13.95 3.81
N PHE A 253 9.49 -12.65 3.51
CA PHE A 253 8.42 -11.67 3.65
C PHE A 253 7.33 -11.79 2.57
N GLU A 254 7.57 -12.57 1.50
CA GLU A 254 6.54 -12.87 0.50
C GLU A 254 5.55 -13.89 1.07
N ASN A 255 6.06 -14.90 1.77
CA ASN A 255 5.31 -16.07 2.24
C ASN A 255 5.20 -16.10 3.79
N ILE A 256 4.72 -15.01 4.37
CA ILE A 256 4.42 -14.96 5.81
C ILE A 256 3.23 -15.89 6.10
N ASN A 257 3.44 -16.85 7.01
CA ASN A 257 2.40 -17.79 7.38
C ASN A 257 1.14 -17.07 7.91
N ASN A 258 0.00 -17.44 7.33
CA ASN A 258 -1.29 -16.86 7.60
C ASN A 258 -1.31 -15.32 7.49
N TYR A 259 -0.60 -14.68 6.57
CA TYR A 259 -0.60 -13.23 6.48
C TYR A 259 -1.93 -12.63 6.03
N ASN A 260 -2.39 -11.59 6.72
CA ASN A 260 -3.71 -10.98 6.54
C ASN A 260 -3.58 -9.46 6.33
N ASN A 261 -2.97 -9.05 5.21
CA ASN A 261 -2.68 -7.67 4.80
C ASN A 261 -1.70 -6.87 5.67
N TYR A 262 -1.54 -7.21 6.95
CA TYR A 262 -0.47 -6.67 7.78
C TYR A 262 -0.02 -7.65 8.86
N THR A 263 1.19 -7.44 9.38
CA THR A 263 1.64 -7.99 10.66
C THR A 263 2.66 -7.07 11.30
N ARG A 264 2.76 -7.12 12.63
CA ARG A 264 3.79 -6.40 13.40
C ARG A 264 5.08 -7.19 13.36
N ILE A 265 6.22 -6.51 13.29
CA ILE A 265 7.50 -7.19 13.49
C ILE A 265 7.65 -7.55 14.97
N PHE A 266 7.42 -6.58 15.85
CA PHE A 266 7.40 -6.76 17.30
C PHE A 266 6.16 -6.13 17.94
N SER A 267 5.66 -6.76 19.00
CA SER A 267 4.56 -6.21 19.81
C SER A 267 5.00 -5.83 21.23
N PHE A 268 4.15 -5.13 21.96
CA PHE A 268 4.28 -4.98 23.42
C PHE A 268 2.91 -5.05 24.09
N SER A 269 2.86 -5.52 25.33
CA SER A 269 1.60 -5.65 26.08
C SER A 269 1.22 -4.35 26.80
N ASN A 270 -0.03 -4.29 27.30
CA ASN A 270 -0.57 -3.13 28.03
C ASN A 270 0.06 -2.88 29.40
N LYS A 271 0.89 -3.81 29.90
CA LYS A 271 1.52 -3.68 31.21
C LYS A 271 2.68 -2.67 31.23
N TRP A 272 3.19 -2.29 30.06
CA TRP A 272 4.46 -1.57 29.96
C TRP A 272 4.31 -0.05 29.81
N TYR A 273 3.15 0.43 29.38
CA TYR A 273 2.92 1.84 29.11
C TYR A 273 1.48 2.17 29.52
N THR A 274 1.32 3.06 30.50
CA THR A 274 0.02 3.66 30.88
C THR A 274 -0.17 5.01 30.20
N PHE A 275 0.94 5.74 29.99
CA PHE A 275 0.96 7.03 29.32
C PHE A 275 0.37 6.99 27.91
N ASP A 276 0.64 5.94 27.14
CA ASP A 276 0.07 5.76 25.79
C ASP A 276 -1.44 5.55 25.85
N VAL A 277 -1.95 4.78 26.82
CA VAL A 277 -3.38 4.55 27.02
C VAL A 277 -4.11 5.85 27.36
N GLU A 278 -3.56 6.64 28.28
CA GLU A 278 -4.16 7.90 28.72
C GLU A 278 -4.20 8.96 27.60
N ASN A 279 -3.19 8.99 26.72
CA ASN A 279 -3.06 10.01 25.68
C ASN A 279 -3.57 9.56 24.30
N LEU A 280 -3.97 8.30 24.14
CA LEU A 280 -4.54 7.77 22.90
C LEU A 280 -5.78 8.54 22.42
N PRO A 281 -6.75 8.94 23.29
CA PRO A 281 -7.90 9.72 22.86
C PRO A 281 -7.52 11.00 22.07
N ASN A 282 -6.50 11.72 22.53
CA ASN A 282 -6.01 12.95 21.88
C ASN A 282 -5.55 12.69 20.44
N GLN A 283 -4.98 11.51 20.15
CA GLN A 283 -4.61 11.15 18.80
C GLN A 283 -5.78 10.69 17.95
N LEU A 284 -6.76 10.02 18.55
CA LEU A 284 -7.94 9.59 17.83
C LEU A 284 -8.82 10.77 17.40
N GLU A 285 -8.83 11.89 18.13
CA GLU A 285 -9.68 13.05 17.82
C GLU A 285 -9.51 13.60 16.40
N VAL A 286 -8.32 13.51 15.81
CA VAL A 286 -8.06 14.01 14.44
C VAL A 286 -8.40 13.00 13.34
N LEU A 287 -8.83 11.79 13.71
CA LEU A 287 -9.19 10.73 12.78
C LEU A 287 -10.67 10.78 12.44
N GLU A 288 -10.99 10.33 11.24
CA GLU A 288 -12.36 10.01 10.89
C GLU A 288 -12.80 8.74 11.62
N ASN A 289 -14.05 8.72 12.07
CA ASN A 289 -14.63 7.58 12.81
C ASN A 289 -13.89 7.25 14.12
N SER A 290 -13.27 8.27 14.73
CA SER A 290 -12.53 8.20 15.98
C SER A 290 -13.26 7.50 17.13
N LYS A 291 -14.56 7.76 17.29
CA LYS A 291 -15.41 7.12 18.31
C LYS A 291 -15.46 5.60 18.17
N GLU A 292 -15.45 5.08 16.94
CA GLU A 292 -15.47 3.64 16.70
C GLU A 292 -14.13 2.99 17.09
N ILE A 293 -13.02 3.64 16.75
CA ILE A 293 -11.67 3.19 17.13
C ILE A 293 -11.51 3.23 18.65
N LEU A 294 -12.00 4.29 19.30
CA LEU A 294 -11.94 4.44 20.75
C LEU A 294 -12.79 3.36 21.46
N ASN A 295 -14.01 3.11 20.98
CA ASN A 295 -14.85 2.04 21.50
C ASN A 295 -14.24 0.66 21.26
N PHE A 296 -13.55 0.46 20.13
CA PHE A 296 -12.78 -0.76 19.89
C PHE A 296 -11.64 -0.91 20.90
N HIS A 297 -10.89 0.16 21.16
CA HIS A 297 -9.82 0.17 22.15
C HIS A 297 -10.34 -0.24 23.53
N TYR A 298 -11.41 0.39 24.03
CA TYR A 298 -11.95 0.07 25.36
C TYR A 298 -12.45 -1.37 25.48
N ARG A 299 -13.13 -1.89 24.44
CA ARG A 299 -13.61 -3.29 24.44
C ARG A 299 -12.48 -4.31 24.42
N ASN A 300 -11.35 -3.96 23.82
CA ASN A 300 -10.20 -4.85 23.64
C ASN A 300 -9.01 -4.46 24.53
N MET A 301 -9.22 -3.63 25.56
CA MET A 301 -8.12 -3.04 26.33
C MET A 301 -7.27 -4.09 27.06
N SER A 302 -7.79 -5.28 27.34
CA SER A 302 -7.04 -6.36 27.99
C SER A 302 -6.21 -7.21 27.01
N THR A 303 -6.61 -7.27 25.73
CA THR A 303 -6.02 -8.16 24.72
C THR A 303 -5.22 -7.41 23.65
N LEU A 304 -5.50 -6.13 23.45
CA LEU A 304 -4.83 -5.30 22.46
C LEU A 304 -3.34 -5.16 22.78
N VAL A 305 -2.50 -5.49 21.81
CA VAL A 305 -1.05 -5.25 21.88
C VAL A 305 -0.66 -3.99 21.13
N GLY A 306 0.48 -3.39 21.47
CA GLY A 306 1.04 -2.24 20.77
C GLY A 306 1.93 -2.67 19.62
N CYS A 307 2.20 -1.75 18.68
CA CYS A 307 3.10 -1.98 17.56
C CYS A 307 4.46 -1.33 17.83
N PHE A 308 5.44 -2.10 18.31
CA PHE A 308 6.70 -1.54 18.79
C PHE A 308 7.42 -0.78 17.68
N GLY A 309 7.62 0.51 17.90
CA GLY A 309 8.17 1.44 16.92
C GLY A 309 7.34 1.57 15.63
N CYS A 310 6.08 1.14 15.57
CA CYS A 310 5.35 1.05 14.29
C CYS A 310 6.10 0.20 13.23
N SER A 311 6.95 -0.74 13.66
CA SER A 311 7.67 -1.65 12.77
C SER A 311 6.76 -2.78 12.29
N ILE A 312 6.44 -2.77 11.00
CA ILE A 312 5.37 -3.59 10.42
C ILE A 312 5.75 -4.10 9.04
N VAL A 313 5.08 -5.18 8.65
CA VAL A 313 4.96 -5.62 7.27
C VAL A 313 3.52 -5.40 6.82
N ILE A 314 3.28 -4.60 5.79
CA ILE A 314 1.94 -4.16 5.43
C ILE A 314 1.77 -4.00 3.92
N ASP A 315 0.60 -4.42 3.43
CA ASP A 315 0.22 -4.28 2.02
C ASP A 315 -0.28 -2.86 1.75
N TYR A 316 0.06 -2.34 0.57
CA TYR A 316 -0.34 -1.00 0.13
C TYR A 316 -1.85 -0.81 0.19
N ASN A 317 -2.58 -1.77 -0.37
CA ASN A 317 -4.03 -1.80 -0.45
C ASN A 317 -4.69 -1.62 0.93
N PHE A 318 -4.10 -2.18 1.98
CA PHE A 318 -4.64 -2.06 3.33
C PHE A 318 -4.37 -0.67 3.91
N ILE A 319 -3.19 -0.08 3.69
CA ILE A 319 -2.95 1.33 4.07
C ILE A 319 -3.89 2.27 3.36
N SER A 320 -4.11 2.07 2.05
CA SER A 320 -5.07 2.87 1.30
C SER A 320 -6.48 2.75 1.88
N TYR A 321 -6.92 1.54 2.23
CA TYR A 321 -8.19 1.34 2.93
C TYR A 321 -8.23 2.08 4.28
N LEU A 322 -7.19 1.98 5.10
CA LEU A 322 -7.15 2.68 6.40
C LEU A 322 -7.18 4.20 6.23
N GLN A 323 -6.47 4.73 5.23
CA GLN A 323 -6.49 6.15 4.91
C GLN A 323 -7.87 6.60 4.43
N ASP A 324 -8.51 5.86 3.52
CA ASP A 324 -9.85 6.20 3.03
C ASP A 324 -10.93 6.09 4.14
N ARG A 325 -10.73 5.19 5.11
CA ARG A 325 -11.71 4.89 6.18
C ARG A 325 -11.54 5.77 7.42
N PHE A 326 -10.31 6.06 7.82
CA PHE A 326 -10.00 6.72 9.09
C PHE A 326 -9.20 8.02 8.91
N ASN A 327 -8.76 8.33 7.68
CA ASN A 327 -7.93 9.48 7.38
C ASN A 327 -6.66 9.55 8.27
N ILE A 328 -5.97 8.41 8.37
CA ILE A 328 -4.88 8.15 9.32
C ILE A 328 -3.74 9.17 9.23
N PHE A 329 -3.52 9.81 8.07
CA PHE A 329 -2.44 10.78 7.91
C PHE A 329 -2.73 12.16 8.51
N ASN A 330 -3.94 12.42 9.01
CA ASN A 330 -4.20 13.59 9.88
C ASN A 330 -3.32 13.58 11.14
N LEU A 331 -2.85 12.41 11.58
CA LEU A 331 -1.92 12.27 12.71
C LEU A 331 -0.60 13.05 12.51
N ILE A 332 -0.19 13.31 11.26
CA ILE A 332 0.98 14.15 10.94
C ILE A 332 0.86 15.55 11.56
N GLN A 333 -0.36 16.05 11.75
CA GLN A 333 -0.61 17.38 12.27
C GLN A 333 -0.40 17.48 13.79
N ILE A 334 -0.44 16.36 14.52
CA ILE A 334 -0.41 16.37 15.99
C ILE A 334 0.81 15.67 16.58
N ILE A 335 1.44 14.75 15.84
CA ILE A 335 2.69 14.14 16.30
C ILE A 335 3.80 15.18 16.16
N ARG A 336 4.42 15.57 17.26
CA ARG A 336 5.47 16.61 17.30
C ARG A 336 6.71 16.16 18.05
N ASN A 337 6.56 15.26 19.02
CA ASN A 337 7.62 14.88 19.94
C ASN A 337 7.69 13.36 20.18
N ARG A 338 8.63 12.93 21.03
CA ARG A 338 8.84 11.51 21.36
C ARG A 338 7.66 10.89 22.11
N ASN A 339 6.97 11.63 22.96
CA ASN A 339 5.82 11.12 23.69
C ASN A 339 4.65 10.86 22.72
N ASP A 340 4.38 11.76 21.78
CA ASP A 340 3.36 11.54 20.76
C ASP A 340 3.68 10.29 19.92
N ARG A 341 4.96 10.08 19.60
CA ARG A 341 5.40 8.89 18.86
C ARG A 341 5.23 7.58 19.66
N LYS A 342 5.41 7.61 20.98
CA LYS A 342 5.08 6.46 21.83
C LYS A 342 3.58 6.16 21.84
N VAL A 343 2.75 7.20 21.92
CA VAL A 343 1.28 7.05 21.84
C VAL A 343 0.87 6.50 20.47
N LEU A 344 1.54 6.94 19.39
CA LEU A 344 1.30 6.46 18.04
C LEU A 344 1.46 4.94 17.92
N GLU A 345 2.44 4.33 18.59
CA GLU A 345 2.63 2.88 18.57
C GLU A 345 1.36 2.12 19.01
N ARG A 346 0.59 2.69 19.95
CA ARG A 346 -0.70 2.18 20.39
C ARG A 346 -1.83 2.57 19.44
N THR A 347 -1.92 3.85 19.09
CA THR A 347 -2.95 4.39 18.18
C THR A 347 -2.97 3.64 16.86
N LEU A 348 -1.80 3.45 16.25
CA LEU A 348 -1.65 2.69 15.01
C LEU A 348 -2.10 1.25 15.20
N SER A 349 -1.77 0.64 16.34
CA SER A 349 -2.23 -0.71 16.66
C SER A 349 -3.76 -0.80 16.71
N CYS A 350 -4.44 0.16 17.36
CA CYS A 350 -5.91 0.22 17.39
C CYS A 350 -6.50 0.34 15.98
N ILE A 351 -5.94 1.22 15.16
CA ILE A 351 -6.41 1.47 13.78
C ILE A 351 -6.26 0.20 12.93
N LEU A 352 -5.08 -0.43 12.98
CA LEU A 352 -4.78 -1.63 12.21
C LEU A 352 -5.71 -2.79 12.60
N GLU A 353 -5.91 -3.02 13.91
CA GLU A 353 -6.82 -4.08 14.38
C GLU A 353 -8.27 -3.77 14.06
N LYS A 354 -8.70 -2.52 14.20
CA LYS A 354 -10.06 -2.13 13.84
C LYS A 354 -10.31 -2.33 12.34
N GLY A 355 -9.32 -2.04 11.50
CA GLY A 355 -9.40 -2.31 10.07
C GLY A 355 -9.55 -3.80 9.74
N LEU A 356 -8.85 -4.69 10.44
CA LEU A 356 -9.03 -6.14 10.25
C LEU A 356 -10.37 -6.66 10.79
N ASP A 357 -10.82 -6.15 11.94
CA ASP A 357 -12.13 -6.46 12.54
C ASP A 357 -13.27 -6.16 11.55
N GLU A 358 -13.24 -5.00 10.87
CA GLU A 358 -14.23 -4.66 9.84
C GLU A 358 -14.15 -5.57 8.61
N LEU A 359 -12.94 -6.06 8.30
CA LEU A 359 -12.74 -7.06 7.26
C LEU A 359 -13.07 -8.47 7.74
N LYS A 360 -13.50 -8.69 9.00
CA LYS A 360 -13.76 -10.02 9.59
C LYS A 360 -12.58 -10.97 9.46
N VAL A 361 -11.38 -10.41 9.65
CA VAL A 361 -10.12 -11.16 9.55
C VAL A 361 -9.48 -11.25 10.92
N GLU A 362 -9.02 -12.43 11.30
CA GLU A 362 -8.38 -12.63 12.60
C GLU A 362 -7.07 -11.84 12.71
N THR A 363 -6.98 -11.11 13.82
CA THR A 363 -5.77 -10.49 14.36
C THR A 363 -4.69 -11.53 14.60
N LYS A 364 -3.43 -11.16 14.30
CA LYS A 364 -2.29 -12.06 14.51
C LYS A 364 -1.28 -11.52 15.49
N GLU A 365 -0.60 -12.47 16.10
CA GLU A 365 0.62 -12.22 16.82
C GLU A 365 1.66 -11.55 15.89
N SER A 366 2.49 -10.71 16.50
CA SER A 366 3.69 -10.16 15.85
C SER A 366 4.63 -11.27 15.40
N LEU A 367 5.28 -11.09 14.25
CA LEU A 367 6.21 -12.05 13.63
C LEU A 367 7.22 -12.67 14.61
N PHE A 368 7.78 -11.85 15.51
CA PHE A 368 8.81 -12.29 16.44
C PHE A 368 8.41 -12.11 17.90
N GLY A 369 7.11 -12.04 18.18
CA GLY A 369 6.55 -11.91 19.52
C GLY A 369 6.79 -10.54 20.17
N THR A 370 6.73 -10.50 21.50
CA THR A 370 6.90 -9.24 22.24
C THR A 370 8.36 -8.78 22.24
N ILE A 371 8.58 -7.48 22.11
CA ILE A 371 9.92 -6.89 22.11
C ILE A 371 10.73 -7.25 23.36
N HIS A 372 10.08 -7.34 24.53
CA HIS A 372 10.72 -7.70 25.79
C HIS A 372 11.26 -9.14 25.75
N SER A 373 10.41 -10.11 25.37
CA SER A 373 10.83 -11.51 25.22
C SER A 373 11.91 -11.68 24.15
N HIS A 374 11.85 -10.84 23.11
CA HIS A 374 12.81 -10.86 22.01
C HIS A 374 14.20 -10.35 22.45
N ILE A 375 14.24 -9.29 23.26
CA ILE A 375 15.50 -8.78 23.84
C ILE A 375 16.19 -9.85 24.70
N ASP A 376 15.42 -10.59 25.51
CA ASP A 376 15.99 -11.64 26.35
C ASP A 376 16.58 -12.79 25.51
N LYS A 377 15.88 -13.18 24.43
CA LYS A 377 16.42 -14.14 23.44
C LYS A 377 17.68 -13.59 22.77
N GLN A 378 17.67 -12.32 22.39
CA GLN A 378 18.81 -11.65 21.77
C GLN A 378 20.05 -11.61 22.68
N ARG A 379 19.87 -11.39 23.98
CA ARG A 379 20.98 -11.41 24.96
C ARG A 379 21.56 -12.81 25.15
N LYS A 380 20.71 -13.84 25.13
CA LYS A 380 21.14 -15.24 25.29
C LYS A 380 21.88 -15.76 24.05
N ASN A 381 21.35 -15.51 22.86
CA ASN A 381 21.96 -15.96 21.62
C ASN A 381 21.52 -15.07 20.44
N LYS A 382 22.35 -14.08 20.13
CA LYS A 382 22.12 -13.16 19.01
C LYS A 382 22.18 -13.85 17.64
N ASP A 383 22.85 -14.99 17.52
CA ASP A 383 22.93 -15.71 16.24
C ASP A 383 21.65 -16.48 15.93
N ASN A 384 20.73 -16.62 16.89
CA ASN A 384 19.47 -17.36 16.71
C ASN A 384 18.22 -16.50 16.45
N ILE A 385 18.37 -15.18 16.39
CA ILE A 385 17.25 -14.27 16.10
C ILE A 385 17.27 -13.82 14.62
N PHE A 386 16.08 -13.63 14.04
CA PHE A 386 15.91 -13.16 12.66
C PHE A 386 16.21 -11.68 12.50
N ILE A 387 15.63 -10.85 13.36
CA ILE A 387 15.87 -9.42 13.43
C ILE A 387 16.34 -9.10 14.83
N TYR A 388 17.28 -8.18 15.00
CA TYR A 388 17.69 -7.72 16.33
C TYR A 388 17.67 -6.20 16.42
N LYS A 389 17.52 -5.68 17.64
CA LYS A 389 17.43 -4.25 17.92
C LYS A 389 18.60 -3.81 18.79
N GLU A 390 19.29 -2.75 18.39
CA GLU A 390 20.23 -2.06 19.29
C GLU A 390 19.53 -0.84 19.91
N PHE A 391 19.55 -0.74 21.23
CA PHE A 391 18.98 0.41 21.94
C PHE A 391 20.07 1.47 22.10
N VAL A 392 19.91 2.57 21.38
CA VAL A 392 20.59 3.83 21.69
C VAL A 392 19.74 4.53 22.73
N GLY A 393 20.30 4.75 23.93
CA GLY A 393 19.69 5.62 24.93
C GLY A 393 19.42 6.97 24.27
N ARG A 394 18.14 7.24 24.04
CA ARG A 394 17.62 8.49 23.49
C ARG A 394 16.69 9.11 24.51
#